data_AF-A0A1R1YCQ9-F1
#
_entry.id   AF-A0A1R1YCQ9-F1
#
_cell.length_a   1.000
_cell.length_b   1.000
_cell.length_c   1.000
_cell.angle_alpha   90.00
_cell.angle_beta   90.00
_cell.angle_gamma   90.00
#
_symmetry.space_group_name_H-M   'P 1'
#
loop_
_entity.id
_entity.type
_entity.pdbx_description
1 polymer ?
#
loop_
_entity_poly.entity_id
_entity_poly.type
_entity_poly.pdbx_seq_one_letter_code
_entity_poly.pdbx_strand_id
1 'polypeptide(L)'
;MDEDSSSVNDPNMKDERLVERFSTAPFHLRMLLKVVVRQWNSYNSPQSLVRFFGRLGPIFTNKYASKFTNLPKHEIKLLSDYLYHVSAQRGSGEYAIGVILKPFAYARMPLINRIDGIKVPTYFMYGDRDWMDYDTGVELSNKISPHSQVFKLENAGHNMHLDNPEEFNNVVKKILHL
;
A
#
# COMPACT_ATOMS: atom_id res chain seq x y z
N MET A 1 -4.84 27.22 32.02
CA MET A 1 -5.28 27.58 30.66
C MET A 1 -5.10 26.32 29.86
N ASP A 2 -6.15 25.52 29.85
CA ASP A 2 -6.17 24.23 29.17
C ASP A 2 -6.20 24.46 27.67
N GLU A 3 -5.07 24.23 27.00
CA GLU A 3 -5.05 24.15 25.55
C GLU A 3 -5.90 22.96 25.12
N ASP A 4 -6.96 23.30 24.40
CA ASP A 4 -7.98 22.44 23.83
C ASP A 4 -7.37 21.24 23.07
N SER A 5 -7.33 20.10 23.77
CA SER A 5 -6.81 18.83 23.28
C SER A 5 -7.65 18.21 22.15
N SER A 6 -8.78 18.83 21.80
CA SER A 6 -9.60 18.43 20.65
C SER A 6 -9.02 18.89 19.31
N SER A 7 -8.26 20.01 19.27
CA SER A 7 -7.69 20.57 18.04
C SER A 7 -6.46 19.80 17.52
N VAL A 8 -5.71 19.16 18.42
CA VAL A 8 -4.48 18.41 18.08
C VAL A 8 -4.78 17.11 17.31
N ASN A 9 -6.03 16.63 17.36
CA ASN A 9 -6.45 15.41 16.70
C ASN A 9 -7.28 15.60 15.43
N ASP A 10 -7.44 16.83 14.94
CA ASP A 10 -8.04 17.06 13.63
C ASP A 10 -7.13 16.46 12.52
N PRO A 11 -7.59 15.45 11.77
CA PRO A 11 -6.85 14.88 10.65
C PRO A 11 -6.51 15.93 9.57
N ASN A 12 -7.34 16.95 9.37
CA ASN A 12 -7.07 18.03 8.42
C ASN A 12 -5.85 18.87 8.85
N MET A 13 -5.73 19.18 10.15
CA MET A 13 -4.62 19.96 10.69
C MET A 13 -3.26 19.21 10.66
N LYS A 14 -3.28 17.87 10.63
CA LYS A 14 -2.08 17.05 10.44
C LYS A 14 -1.67 16.97 8.96
N ASP A 15 -2.64 17.03 8.04
CA ASP A 15 -2.37 16.99 6.60
C ASP A 15 -1.91 18.35 6.07
N GLU A 16 -2.35 19.46 6.68
CA GLU A 16 -1.78 20.79 6.45
C GLU A 16 -0.29 20.86 6.82
N ARG A 17 0.09 20.25 7.96
CA ARG A 17 1.50 20.12 8.37
C ARG A 17 2.34 19.29 7.38
N LEU A 18 1.76 18.34 6.64
CA LEU A 18 2.47 17.59 5.60
C LEU A 18 2.80 18.48 4.40
N VAL A 19 1.88 19.36 3.99
CA VAL A 19 2.12 20.35 2.93
C VAL A 19 3.15 21.38 3.39
N GLU A 20 3.12 21.77 4.66
CA GLU A 20 4.05 22.71 5.28
C GLU A 20 5.50 22.20 5.29
N ARG A 21 5.73 20.87 5.36
CA ARG A 21 7.06 20.26 5.18
C ARG A 21 7.70 20.56 3.82
N PHE A 22 6.88 20.92 2.82
CA PHE A 22 7.34 21.33 1.49
C PHE A 22 7.20 22.84 1.26
N SER A 23 7.12 23.64 2.33
CA SER A 23 7.04 25.11 2.29
C SER A 23 8.27 25.82 1.72
N THR A 24 9.33 25.09 1.38
CA THR A 24 10.52 25.59 0.67
C THR A 24 10.52 25.23 -0.83
N ALA A 25 9.66 24.32 -1.28
CA ALA A 25 9.59 23.88 -2.68
C ALA A 25 9.10 24.99 -3.63
N PRO A 26 9.31 24.89 -4.95
CA PRO A 26 8.72 25.84 -5.91
C PRO A 26 7.19 25.91 -5.82
N PHE A 27 6.60 27.08 -6.10
CA PHE A 27 5.16 27.32 -5.97
C PHE A 27 4.29 26.28 -6.70
N HIS A 28 4.64 25.94 -7.94
CA HIS A 28 3.88 24.97 -8.74
C HIS A 28 3.87 23.58 -8.09
N LEU A 29 4.97 23.15 -7.48
CA LEU A 29 5.08 21.87 -6.79
C LEU A 29 4.24 21.87 -5.50
N ARG A 30 4.24 22.99 -4.75
CA ARG A 30 3.35 23.14 -3.58
C ARG A 30 1.89 23.06 -3.97
N MET A 31 1.49 23.72 -5.05
CA MET A 31 0.11 23.68 -5.54
C MET A 31 -0.28 22.27 -6.00
N LEU A 32 0.60 21.58 -6.72
CA LEU A 32 0.40 20.19 -7.11
C LEU A 32 0.23 19.28 -5.88
N LEU A 33 1.12 19.40 -4.89
CA LEU A 33 1.04 18.63 -3.65
C LEU A 33 -0.26 18.89 -2.89
N LYS A 34 -0.70 20.15 -2.79
CA LYS A 34 -2.00 20.50 -2.19
C LYS A 34 -3.16 19.80 -2.89
N VAL A 35 -3.15 19.79 -4.23
CA VAL A 35 -4.18 19.09 -5.01
C VAL A 35 -4.13 17.58 -4.76
N VAL A 36 -2.95 16.97 -4.78
CA VAL A 36 -2.75 15.54 -4.52
C VAL A 36 -3.24 15.14 -3.13
N VAL A 37 -2.84 15.87 -2.09
CA VAL A 37 -3.27 15.64 -0.70
C VAL A 37 -4.78 15.77 -0.57
N ARG A 38 -5.38 16.83 -1.14
CA ARG A 38 -6.83 17.03 -1.14
C ARG A 38 -7.56 15.89 -1.84
N GLN A 39 -7.04 15.44 -2.98
CA GLN A 39 -7.65 14.39 -3.78
C GLN A 39 -7.60 13.04 -3.05
N TRP A 40 -6.48 12.73 -2.41
CA TRP A 40 -6.31 11.55 -1.56
C TRP A 40 -7.31 11.53 -0.40
N ASN A 41 -7.44 12.66 0.31
CA ASN A 41 -8.38 12.79 1.43
C ASN A 41 -9.86 12.77 0.99
N SER A 42 -10.12 13.05 -0.28
CA SER A 42 -11.46 12.90 -0.88
C SER A 42 -11.73 11.48 -1.37
N TYR A 43 -10.90 10.50 -1.00
CA TYR A 43 -10.98 9.08 -1.37
C TYR A 43 -10.96 8.82 -2.89
N ASN A 44 -10.43 9.76 -3.66
CA ASN A 44 -10.30 9.58 -5.09
C ASN A 44 -9.07 8.72 -5.40
N SER A 45 -9.26 7.74 -6.28
CA SER A 45 -8.28 6.69 -6.55
C SER A 45 -7.74 6.77 -7.99
N PRO A 46 -6.54 6.23 -8.28
CA PRO A 46 -6.08 6.04 -9.65
C PRO A 46 -7.07 5.27 -10.52
N GLN A 47 -7.77 4.30 -9.95
CA GLN A 47 -8.82 3.52 -10.62
C GLN A 47 -10.01 4.40 -11.03
N SER A 48 -10.32 5.47 -10.27
CA SER A 48 -11.33 6.45 -10.65
C SER A 48 -10.96 7.16 -11.97
N LEU A 49 -9.67 7.42 -12.21
CA LEU A 49 -9.20 7.94 -13.50
C LEU A 49 -9.34 6.90 -14.61
N VAL A 50 -8.98 5.64 -14.34
CA VAL A 50 -9.17 4.54 -15.31
C VAL A 50 -10.62 4.44 -15.75
N ARG A 51 -11.58 4.54 -14.82
CA ARG A 51 -13.02 4.56 -15.11
C ARG A 51 -13.43 5.79 -15.90
N PHE A 52 -12.98 6.97 -15.49
CA PHE A 52 -13.29 8.23 -16.17
C PHE A 52 -12.85 8.22 -17.65
N PHE A 53 -11.64 7.72 -17.91
CA PHE A 53 -11.09 7.64 -19.27
C PHE A 53 -11.64 6.46 -20.09
N GLY A 54 -12.42 5.56 -19.49
CA GLY A 54 -13.13 4.47 -20.15
C GLY A 54 -12.23 3.69 -21.11
N ARG A 55 -12.48 3.84 -22.42
CA ARG A 55 -11.75 3.15 -23.51
C ARG A 55 -10.24 3.41 -23.52
N LEU A 56 -9.77 4.53 -22.96
CA LEU A 56 -8.34 4.84 -22.85
C LEU A 56 -7.71 4.31 -21.56
N GLY A 57 -8.52 3.80 -20.63
CA GLY A 57 -8.09 3.15 -19.38
C GLY A 57 -7.00 2.09 -19.55
N PRO A 58 -7.06 1.20 -20.58
CA PRO A 58 -6.04 0.18 -20.79
C PRO A 58 -4.63 0.74 -21.02
N ILE A 59 -4.47 1.98 -21.48
CA ILE A 59 -3.13 2.59 -21.66
C ILE A 59 -2.42 2.72 -20.31
N PHE A 60 -3.15 3.10 -19.26
CA PHE A 60 -2.62 3.25 -17.91
C PHE A 60 -2.26 1.91 -17.28
N THR A 61 -3.12 0.90 -17.42
CA THR A 61 -2.86 -0.43 -16.87
C THR A 61 -1.76 -1.16 -17.62
N ASN A 62 -1.65 -0.99 -18.95
CA ASN A 62 -0.52 -1.53 -19.73
C ASN A 62 0.81 -0.93 -19.26
N LYS A 63 0.86 0.39 -19.07
CA LYS A 63 2.06 1.08 -18.57
C LYS A 63 2.44 0.67 -17.15
N TYR A 64 1.46 0.34 -16.32
CA TYR A 64 1.73 -0.17 -14.97
C TYR A 64 2.19 -1.63 -15.01
N ALA A 65 1.48 -2.50 -15.73
CA ALA A 65 1.82 -3.91 -15.89
C ALA A 65 3.19 -4.12 -16.53
N SER A 66 3.64 -3.24 -17.42
CA SER A 66 4.97 -3.32 -18.03
C SER A 66 6.13 -3.19 -17.04
N LYS A 67 5.87 -2.79 -15.79
CA LYS A 67 6.88 -2.78 -14.72
C LYS A 67 7.18 -4.18 -14.17
N PHE A 68 6.32 -5.17 -14.42
CA PHE A 68 6.53 -6.56 -14.00
C PHE A 68 7.42 -7.27 -15.03
N THR A 69 8.72 -6.97 -15.00
CA THR A 69 9.70 -7.44 -15.99
C THR A 69 9.99 -8.93 -15.92
N ASN A 70 9.62 -9.58 -14.82
CA ASN A 70 9.86 -11.00 -14.58
C ASN A 70 8.84 -11.91 -15.31
N LEU A 71 7.79 -11.32 -15.90
CA LEU A 71 6.73 -12.05 -16.58
C LEU A 71 6.94 -12.06 -18.10
N PRO A 72 6.60 -13.17 -18.79
CA PRO A 72 6.49 -13.20 -20.25
C PRO A 72 5.56 -12.11 -20.79
N LYS A 73 5.82 -11.61 -22.00
CA LYS A 73 5.01 -10.54 -22.62
C LYS A 73 3.50 -10.83 -22.67
N HIS A 74 3.14 -12.10 -22.90
CA HIS A 74 1.73 -12.51 -22.94
C HIS A 74 1.09 -12.47 -21.55
N GLU A 75 1.82 -12.80 -20.48
CA GLU A 75 1.35 -12.68 -19.10
C GLU A 75 1.25 -11.24 -18.65
N ILE A 76 2.19 -10.37 -19.04
CA ILE A 76 2.09 -8.92 -18.80
C ILE A 76 0.80 -8.37 -19.43
N LYS A 77 0.46 -8.83 -20.64
CA LYS A 77 -0.78 -8.45 -21.32
C LYS A 77 -2.01 -8.93 -20.54
N LEU A 78 -2.02 -10.19 -20.09
CA LEU A 78 -3.10 -10.73 -19.26
C LEU A 78 -3.25 -9.98 -17.94
N LEU A 79 -2.13 -9.67 -17.27
CA LEU A 79 -2.10 -8.88 -16.05
C LEU A 79 -2.67 -7.48 -16.28
N SER A 80 -2.28 -6.82 -17.37
CA SER A 80 -2.81 -5.51 -17.75
C SER A 80 -4.33 -5.54 -18.00
N ASP A 81 -4.81 -6.53 -18.75
CA ASP A 81 -6.23 -6.68 -19.06
C ASP A 81 -7.01 -7.00 -17.77
N TYR A 82 -6.49 -7.86 -16.89
CA TYR A 82 -7.04 -8.12 -15.55
C TYR A 82 -7.13 -6.85 -14.71
N LEU A 83 -6.03 -6.10 -14.59
CA LEU A 83 -5.99 -4.85 -13.83
C LEU A 83 -6.98 -3.82 -14.38
N TYR A 84 -7.14 -3.72 -15.69
CA TYR A 84 -8.15 -2.86 -16.31
C TYR A 84 -9.56 -3.29 -15.93
N HIS A 85 -9.90 -4.55 -16.12
CA HIS A 85 -11.25 -5.04 -15.84
C HIS A 85 -11.62 -4.97 -14.36
N VAL A 86 -10.68 -5.15 -13.44
CA VAL A 86 -10.92 -4.93 -12.01
C VAL A 86 -11.07 -3.44 -11.70
N SER A 87 -10.22 -2.58 -12.25
CA SER A 87 -10.26 -1.13 -11.98
C SER A 87 -11.46 -0.43 -12.61
N ALA A 88 -11.95 -0.93 -13.76
CA ALA A 88 -13.08 -0.39 -14.48
C ALA A 88 -14.44 -0.71 -13.82
N GLN A 89 -14.49 -1.74 -12.96
CA GLN A 89 -15.69 -2.08 -12.18
C GLN A 89 -16.01 -1.03 -11.13
N ARG A 90 -17.21 -1.12 -10.53
CA ARG A 90 -17.64 -0.25 -9.43
C ARG A 90 -16.59 -0.29 -8.31
N GLY A 91 -16.08 0.89 -7.95
CA GLY A 91 -15.08 1.02 -6.90
C GLY A 91 -15.56 0.40 -5.58
N SER A 92 -14.65 -0.30 -4.92
CA SER A 92 -14.90 -0.97 -3.64
C SER A 92 -13.68 -0.85 -2.72
N GLY A 93 -12.77 -1.82 -2.74
CA GLY A 93 -11.61 -1.89 -1.84
C GLY A 93 -10.60 -0.76 -2.00
N GLU A 94 -10.55 -0.12 -3.17
CA GLU A 94 -9.67 1.03 -3.44
C GLU A 94 -9.91 2.21 -2.48
N TYR A 95 -11.14 2.41 -2.01
CA TYR A 95 -11.46 3.50 -1.08
C TYR A 95 -10.88 3.25 0.31
N ALA A 96 -10.68 1.99 0.69
CA ALA A 96 -10.09 1.63 1.98
C ALA A 96 -8.65 2.18 2.12
N ILE A 97 -7.93 2.37 1.02
CA ILE A 97 -6.57 2.94 1.04
C ILE A 97 -6.59 4.34 1.66
N GLY A 98 -7.49 5.23 1.24
CA GLY A 98 -7.58 6.59 1.82
C GLY A 98 -8.09 6.62 3.26
N VAL A 99 -8.80 5.56 3.68
CA VAL A 99 -9.27 5.37 5.06
C VAL A 99 -8.12 4.93 5.98
N ILE A 100 -7.30 3.97 5.56
CA ILE A 100 -6.25 3.40 6.41
C ILE A 100 -4.93 4.15 6.29
N LEU A 101 -4.66 4.81 5.15
CA LEU A 101 -3.44 5.55 4.87
C LEU A 101 -3.72 7.04 4.63
N LYS A 102 -2.85 7.87 5.18
CA LYS A 102 -2.62 9.25 4.76
C LYS A 102 -1.87 9.27 3.41
N PRO A 103 -1.80 10.43 2.73
CA PRO A 103 -0.95 10.57 1.56
C PRO A 103 0.46 10.05 1.82
N PHE A 104 1.09 9.47 0.79
CA PHE A 104 2.42 8.85 0.87
C PHE A 104 2.48 7.58 1.74
N ALA A 105 1.35 6.86 1.84
CA ALA A 105 1.26 5.56 2.51
C ALA A 105 1.58 5.56 4.03
N TYR A 106 1.45 6.71 4.70
CA TYR A 106 1.60 6.77 6.15
C TYR A 106 0.32 6.31 6.86
N ALA A 107 0.40 5.40 7.83
CA ALA A 107 -0.78 4.87 8.49
C ALA A 107 -1.56 5.94 9.28
N ARG A 108 -2.90 5.98 9.14
CA ARG A 108 -3.77 6.83 9.99
C ARG A 108 -3.82 6.31 11.43
N MET A 109 -3.98 4.99 11.57
CA MET A 109 -3.91 4.26 12.83
C MET A 109 -2.84 3.17 12.71
N PRO A 110 -1.59 3.47 13.08
CA PRO A 110 -0.48 2.52 12.98
C PRO A 110 -0.79 1.21 13.73
N LEU A 111 -0.60 0.08 13.05
CA LEU A 111 -0.88 -1.23 13.64
C LEU A 111 0.12 -1.58 14.75
N ILE A 112 1.37 -1.10 14.65
CA ILE A 112 2.45 -1.34 15.63
C ILE A 112 2.07 -1.02 17.08
N ASN A 113 1.17 -0.07 17.30
CA ASN A 113 0.74 0.36 18.65
C ASN A 113 -0.32 -0.55 19.28
N ARG A 114 -0.84 -1.53 18.54
CA ARG A 114 -2.00 -2.35 18.95
C ARG A 114 -1.95 -3.79 18.45
N ILE A 115 -0.79 -4.22 17.95
CA ILE A 115 -0.64 -5.53 17.31
C ILE A 115 -0.59 -6.69 18.31
N ASP A 116 -0.21 -6.39 19.55
CA ASP A 116 -0.18 -7.28 20.72
C ASP A 116 -1.55 -7.83 21.13
N GLY A 117 -2.62 -7.16 20.69
CA GLY A 117 -3.99 -7.64 20.81
C GLY A 117 -4.31 -8.86 19.96
N ILE A 118 -3.50 -9.18 18.93
CA ILE A 118 -3.70 -10.34 18.07
C ILE A 118 -3.35 -11.62 18.85
N LYS A 119 -4.30 -12.57 18.91
CA LYS A 119 -4.17 -13.85 19.64
C LYS A 119 -4.13 -15.08 18.74
N VAL A 120 -4.10 -14.88 17.42
CA VAL A 120 -3.97 -15.94 16.43
C VAL A 120 -2.54 -15.99 15.90
N PRO A 121 -2.02 -17.17 15.52
CA PRO A 121 -0.73 -17.27 14.87
C PRO A 121 -0.65 -16.32 13.67
N THR A 122 0.40 -15.51 13.63
CA THR A 122 0.54 -14.44 12.62
C THR A 122 1.90 -14.51 11.96
N TYR A 123 1.93 -14.60 10.65
CA TYR A 123 3.16 -14.74 9.88
C TYR A 123 3.31 -13.57 8.92
N PHE A 124 4.50 -12.97 8.92
CA PHE A 124 4.84 -11.91 7.99
C PHE A 124 5.73 -12.48 6.89
N MET A 125 5.53 -12.02 5.66
CA MET A 125 6.35 -12.43 4.54
C MET A 125 6.79 -11.18 3.76
N TYR A 126 8.07 -11.12 3.40
CA TYR A 126 8.67 -10.00 2.67
C TYR A 126 9.53 -10.52 1.52
N GLY A 127 9.59 -9.76 0.44
CA GLY A 127 10.60 -9.97 -0.60
C GLY A 127 11.97 -9.41 -0.18
N ASP A 128 13.05 -9.98 -0.72
CA ASP A 128 14.42 -9.49 -0.54
C ASP A 128 14.65 -8.06 -1.02
N ARG A 129 13.86 -7.62 -2.01
CA ARG A 129 13.88 -6.29 -2.62
C ARG A 129 12.59 -5.52 -2.39
N ASP A 130 11.85 -5.85 -1.34
CA ASP A 130 10.65 -5.10 -0.97
C ASP A 130 11.02 -3.67 -0.55
N TRP A 131 10.15 -2.72 -0.87
CA TRP A 131 10.27 -1.34 -0.42
C TRP A 131 9.79 -1.18 1.04
N MET A 132 9.08 -2.18 1.56
CA MET A 132 8.66 -2.27 2.96
C MET A 132 9.81 -2.74 3.86
N ASP A 133 9.87 -2.17 5.08
CA ASP A 133 10.92 -2.49 6.04
C ASP A 133 10.73 -3.86 6.70
N TYR A 134 11.65 -4.78 6.42
CA TYR A 134 11.71 -6.12 6.98
C TYR A 134 11.94 -6.11 8.50
N ASP A 135 12.81 -5.21 8.99
CA ASP A 135 13.25 -5.21 10.39
C ASP A 135 12.10 -4.81 11.32
N THR A 136 11.26 -3.87 10.89
CA THR A 136 9.99 -3.58 11.56
C THR A 136 9.10 -4.83 11.67
N GLY A 137 9.06 -5.67 10.63
CA GLY A 137 8.32 -6.94 10.68
C GLY A 137 8.81 -7.89 11.78
N VAL A 138 10.14 -7.99 11.95
CA VAL A 138 10.77 -8.80 13.00
C VAL A 138 10.45 -8.25 14.40
N GLU A 139 10.49 -6.93 14.57
CA GLU A 139 10.08 -6.30 15.82
C GLU A 139 8.61 -6.61 16.15
N LEU A 140 7.73 -6.53 15.15
CA LEU A 140 6.30 -6.78 15.29
C LEU A 140 6.00 -8.24 15.63
N SER A 141 6.69 -9.22 15.04
CA SER A 141 6.47 -10.63 15.35
C SER A 141 6.76 -10.94 16.82
N ASN A 142 7.73 -10.26 17.43
CA ASN A 142 8.06 -10.43 18.85
C ASN A 142 6.96 -9.90 19.79
N LYS A 143 6.03 -9.08 19.29
CA LYS A 143 4.91 -8.52 20.07
C LYS A 143 3.64 -9.38 20.01
N ILE A 144 3.58 -10.40 19.13
CA ILE A 144 2.40 -11.23 18.91
C ILE A 144 2.58 -12.61 19.57
N SER A 145 1.54 -13.13 20.22
CA SER A 145 1.53 -14.42 20.94
C SER A 145 0.26 -15.21 20.56
N PRO A 146 0.28 -16.56 20.46
CA PRO A 146 1.30 -17.51 20.94
C PRO A 146 2.44 -17.81 19.95
N HIS A 147 2.26 -17.52 18.66
CA HIS A 147 3.26 -17.83 17.65
C HIS A 147 3.24 -16.80 16.53
N SER A 148 4.39 -16.20 16.27
CA SER A 148 4.57 -15.32 15.12
C SER A 148 5.98 -15.45 14.57
N GLN A 149 6.10 -15.39 13.26
CA GLN A 149 7.37 -15.52 12.56
C GLN A 149 7.38 -14.64 11.31
N VAL A 150 8.57 -14.23 10.91
CA VAL A 150 8.81 -13.50 9.66
C VAL A 150 9.57 -14.39 8.69
N PHE A 151 9.18 -14.34 7.43
CA PHE A 151 9.85 -15.00 6.31
C PHE A 151 10.35 -13.95 5.31
N LYS A 152 11.57 -14.13 4.82
CA LYS A 152 12.13 -13.35 3.73
C LYS A 152 12.29 -14.25 2.51
N LEU A 153 11.79 -13.81 1.37
CA LEU A 153 11.80 -14.55 0.13
C LEU A 153 12.83 -13.96 -0.82
N GLU A 154 13.73 -14.81 -1.29
CA GLU A 154 14.76 -14.44 -2.26
C GLU A 154 14.15 -14.22 -3.65
N ASN A 155 14.78 -13.33 -4.42
CA ASN A 155 14.39 -12.97 -5.78
C ASN A 155 12.97 -12.41 -5.91
N ALA A 156 12.45 -11.71 -4.89
CA ALA A 156 11.07 -11.23 -4.83
C ALA A 156 10.98 -9.78 -4.36
N GLY A 157 10.11 -8.98 -4.99
CA GLY A 157 9.73 -7.66 -4.49
C GLY A 157 8.48 -7.71 -3.63
N HIS A 158 7.75 -6.59 -3.61
CA HIS A 158 6.50 -6.44 -2.84
C HIS A 158 5.39 -7.41 -3.31
N ASN A 159 5.34 -7.72 -4.60
CA ASN A 159 4.39 -8.68 -5.17
C ASN A 159 5.02 -10.07 -5.26
N MET A 160 5.52 -10.57 -4.13
CA MET A 160 6.25 -11.84 -4.02
C MET A 160 5.55 -13.05 -4.67
N HIS A 161 4.22 -13.11 -4.63
CA HIS A 161 3.42 -14.16 -5.27
C HIS A 161 3.46 -14.11 -6.82
N LEU A 162 3.80 -12.97 -7.41
CA LEU A 162 4.02 -12.82 -8.85
C LEU A 162 5.50 -12.95 -9.23
N ASP A 163 6.39 -12.41 -8.39
CA ASP A 163 7.83 -12.39 -8.69
C ASP A 163 8.49 -13.77 -8.52
N ASN A 164 8.11 -14.51 -7.48
CA ASN A 164 8.63 -15.85 -7.20
C ASN A 164 7.51 -16.75 -6.63
N PRO A 165 6.57 -17.20 -7.49
CA PRO A 165 5.40 -17.97 -7.06
C PRO A 165 5.77 -19.32 -6.42
N GLU A 166 6.88 -19.94 -6.84
CA GLU A 166 7.35 -21.21 -6.28
C GLU A 166 7.74 -21.05 -4.81
N GLU A 167 8.64 -20.09 -4.52
CA GLU A 167 9.08 -19.83 -3.15
C GLU A 167 7.96 -19.31 -2.26
N PHE A 168 7.10 -18.43 -2.80
CA PHE A 168 5.89 -17.98 -2.11
C PHE A 168 5.04 -19.16 -1.62
N ASN A 169 4.75 -20.09 -2.53
CA ASN A 169 3.92 -21.25 -2.22
C ASN A 169 4.61 -22.23 -1.26
N ASN A 170 5.94 -22.40 -1.36
CA ASN A 170 6.71 -23.23 -0.44
C ASN A 170 6.64 -22.69 1.00
N VAL A 171 6.80 -21.37 1.17
CA VAL A 171 6.69 -20.73 2.49
C VAL A 171 5.26 -20.84 3.03
N VAL A 172 4.23 -20.62 2.20
CA VAL A 172 2.83 -20.79 2.61
C VAL A 172 2.55 -22.22 3.06
N LYS A 173 2.99 -23.24 2.29
CA LYS A 173 2.85 -24.65 2.69
C LYS A 173 3.56 -24.92 4.02
N LYS A 174 4.77 -24.39 4.20
CA LYS A 174 5.50 -24.53 5.46
C LYS A 174 4.69 -23.96 6.63
N ILE A 175 4.13 -22.75 6.49
CA ILE A 175 3.27 -22.12 7.50
C ILE A 175 2.05 -22.99 7.82
N LEU A 176 1.39 -23.56 6.82
CA LEU A 176 0.19 -24.40 7.00
C LEU A 176 0.48 -25.76 7.69
N HIS A 177 1.75 -26.14 7.81
CA HIS A 177 2.19 -27.37 8.47
C HIS A 177 2.87 -27.14 9.83
N LEU A 178 2.90 -25.89 10.34
CA LEU A 178 3.34 -25.55 11.70
C LEU A 178 2.23 -25.77 12.72
#